data_AF-A0A6A5A0Y3-F1
#
_entry.id   AF-A0A6A5A0Y3-F1
#
_cell.length_a   1.000
_cell.length_b   1.000
_cell.length_c   1.000
_cell.angle_alpha   90.00
_cell.angle_beta   90.00
_cell.angle_gamma   90.00
#
_symmetry.space_group_name_H-M   'P 1'
#
loop_
_entity.id
_entity.type
_entity.pdbx_description
1 polymer ?
#
loop_
_entity_poly.entity_id
_entity_poly.type
_entity_poly.pdbx_seq_one_letter_code
_entity_poly.pdbx_strand_id
1 'polypeptide(L)'
;EYISMASVSVLYVANFITTTYNWDENLQPLIWLVFYVVFIAILNIPGRYLYSFLFVFNFVGILVPTLLFIVSALPHTDFAANAVVVDPDTNATTWAAGDIATSFFGILPLTTTGYAGIESLTICTNFARNPTMSIPWGSTCAVRTLFLFNIALVLIVASLPPGITSSVGDDFLLNSGYQLGLGLSPEAASWLIIPAQMSMAFGFFIPYSRLIQAMANSNFFPATFRLKDRPSPLLAMVLGSILGYVFCLVSFWSPAFQTNLQNLSLLAASIVYIALTYVFILLRTSYKVDSVGFMSPFGIPGAYFVFGVFICLFVSIAGGFQGDDGLAAGSLLGFLVLFSIYYHVWCKSNQTFSEEEYASIFKFCVMKNNKHRRKRTLKRQLTRAGSRLAGAVLGTKGSQKYLLRRPSISTTTSGRTVTREMIRVSVASTPKMPKHAPEPISE
;
A
#
# COMPACT_ATOMS: atom_id res chain seq x y z
N GLU A 1 1.57 12.37 2.00
CA GLU A 1 0.52 11.36 1.74
C GLU A 1 -0.28 11.04 3.00
N TYR A 2 0.15 10.19 3.93
CA TYR A 2 -0.77 9.74 4.99
C TYR A 2 -1.33 10.85 5.89
N ILE A 3 -0.52 11.84 6.26
CA ILE A 3 -0.99 13.00 7.03
C ILE A 3 -2.02 13.81 6.21
N SER A 4 -1.76 14.01 4.92
CA SER A 4 -2.64 14.80 4.05
C SER A 4 -3.94 14.03 3.72
N MET A 5 -3.89 12.72 3.49
CA MET A 5 -5.07 11.85 3.34
C MET A 5 -5.93 11.80 4.61
N ALA A 6 -5.29 11.73 5.78
CA ALA A 6 -6.00 11.86 7.05
C ALA A 6 -6.73 13.21 7.14
N SER A 7 -6.07 14.30 6.72
CA SER A 7 -6.64 15.65 6.73
C SER A 7 -7.83 15.80 5.78
N VAL A 8 -7.77 15.21 4.58
CA VAL A 8 -8.90 15.15 3.63
C VAL A 8 -10.13 14.52 4.28
N SER A 9 -9.96 13.41 5.00
CA SER A 9 -11.04 12.77 5.73
C SER A 9 -11.62 13.66 6.84
N VAL A 10 -10.78 14.36 7.61
CA VAL A 10 -11.24 15.30 8.66
C VAL A 10 -12.01 16.48 8.05
N LEU A 11 -11.57 17.01 6.90
CA LEU A 11 -12.26 18.06 6.16
C LEU A 11 -13.65 17.59 5.70
N TYR A 12 -13.78 16.38 5.15
CA TYR A 12 -15.08 15.83 4.74
C TYR A 12 -16.05 15.71 5.91
N VAL A 13 -15.60 15.26 7.08
CA VAL A 13 -16.46 15.14 8.27
C VAL A 13 -16.93 16.52 8.74
N ALA A 14 -16.05 17.52 8.76
CA ALA A 14 -16.44 18.86 9.18
C ALA A 14 -17.39 19.52 8.18
N ASN A 15 -17.11 19.43 6.88
CA ASN A 15 -18.00 19.93 5.83
C ASN A 15 -19.38 19.28 5.94
N PHE A 16 -19.43 17.96 6.15
CA PHE A 16 -20.69 17.26 6.38
C PHE A 16 -21.47 17.84 7.57
N ILE A 17 -20.82 18.02 8.72
CA ILE A 17 -21.46 18.53 9.94
C ILE A 17 -21.97 19.96 9.72
N THR A 18 -21.15 20.84 9.16
CA THR A 18 -21.55 22.24 8.96
C THR A 18 -22.67 22.37 7.95
N THR A 19 -22.63 21.61 6.85
CA THR A 19 -23.70 21.60 5.84
C THR A 19 -25.00 21.00 6.40
N THR A 20 -24.91 19.86 7.10
CA THR A 20 -26.10 19.15 7.60
C THR A 20 -26.85 19.94 8.67
N TYR A 21 -26.14 20.61 9.57
CA TYR A 21 -26.76 21.41 10.64
C TYR A 21 -26.87 22.90 10.32
N ASN A 22 -26.46 23.32 9.13
CA ASN A 22 -26.38 24.73 8.72
C ASN A 22 -25.65 25.59 9.77
N TRP A 23 -24.52 25.08 10.27
CA TRP A 23 -23.66 25.79 11.21
C TRP A 23 -22.73 26.75 10.48
N ASP A 24 -22.27 27.80 11.17
CA ASP A 24 -21.26 28.71 10.64
C ASP A 24 -19.98 27.94 10.28
N GLU A 25 -19.50 28.10 9.05
CA GLU A 25 -18.27 27.49 8.53
C GLU A 25 -17.04 27.90 9.35
N ASN A 26 -17.07 29.05 10.04
CA ASN A 26 -16.01 29.47 10.95
C ASN A 26 -15.81 28.52 12.15
N LEU A 27 -16.75 27.60 12.40
CA LEU A 27 -16.62 26.57 13.43
C LEU A 27 -15.80 25.35 12.97
N GLN A 28 -15.51 25.20 11.68
CA GLN A 28 -14.79 24.04 11.16
C GLN A 28 -13.42 23.80 11.85
N PRO A 29 -12.58 24.81 12.14
CA PRO A 29 -11.34 24.62 12.89
C PRO A 29 -11.56 23.96 14.26
N LEU A 30 -12.62 24.33 14.97
CA LEU A 30 -12.95 23.71 16.25
C LEU A 30 -13.37 22.24 16.07
N ILE A 31 -14.17 21.96 15.04
CA ILE A 31 -14.61 20.59 14.72
C ILE A 31 -13.40 19.70 14.41
N TRP A 32 -12.43 20.18 13.63
CA TRP A 32 -11.20 19.44 13.33
C TRP A 32 -10.38 19.18 14.59
N LEU A 33 -10.25 20.18 15.47
CA LEU A 33 -9.51 20.03 16.72
C LEU A 33 -10.13 18.94 17.60
N VAL A 34 -11.45 19.00 17.79
CA VAL A 34 -12.20 17.99 18.54
C VAL A 34 -12.02 16.62 17.90
N PHE A 35 -12.13 16.53 16.56
CA PHE A 35 -11.94 15.29 15.82
C PHE A 35 -10.57 14.67 16.09
N TYR A 36 -9.48 15.43 15.91
CA TYR A 36 -8.12 14.93 16.16
C TYR A 36 -7.94 14.48 17.62
N VAL A 37 -8.40 15.28 18.60
CA VAL A 37 -8.27 14.95 20.03
C VAL A 37 -9.02 13.65 20.37
N VAL A 38 -10.27 13.53 19.93
CA VAL A 38 -11.10 12.34 20.20
C VAL A 38 -10.51 11.10 19.54
N PHE A 39 -10.05 11.20 18.29
CA PHE A 39 -9.50 10.06 17.56
C PHE A 39 -8.16 9.60 18.12
N ILE A 40 -7.29 10.54 18.51
CA ILE A 40 -6.08 10.22 19.26
C ILE A 40 -6.45 9.49 20.55
N ALA A 41 -7.44 9.96 21.30
CA ALA A 41 -7.86 9.29 22.54
C ALA A 41 -8.35 7.87 22.28
N ILE A 42 -9.22 7.67 21.29
CA ILE A 42 -9.75 6.35 20.89
C ILE A 42 -8.61 5.40 20.50
N LEU A 43 -7.68 5.84 19.65
CA LEU A 43 -6.58 5.02 19.14
C LEU A 43 -5.53 4.67 20.20
N ASN A 44 -5.56 5.31 21.37
CA ASN A 44 -4.71 4.97 22.51
C ASN A 44 -5.40 4.08 23.55
N ILE A 45 -6.65 3.68 23.33
CA ILE A 45 -7.33 2.69 24.18
C ILE A 45 -6.61 1.34 24.05
N PRO A 46 -6.54 0.52 25.12
CA PRO A 46 -5.96 -0.82 25.05
C PRO A 46 -6.50 -1.64 23.87
N GLY A 47 -5.59 -2.31 23.16
CA GLY A 47 -5.87 -3.00 21.91
C GLY A 47 -7.07 -3.96 21.99
N ARG A 48 -7.27 -4.64 23.12
CA ARG A 48 -8.40 -5.55 23.35
C ARG A 48 -9.77 -4.90 23.09
N TYR A 49 -9.93 -3.62 23.41
CA TYR A 49 -11.16 -2.88 23.16
C TYR A 49 -11.13 -2.20 21.80
N LEU A 50 -9.98 -1.62 21.43
CA LEU A 50 -9.81 -0.93 20.15
C LEU A 50 -10.13 -1.84 18.95
N TYR A 51 -9.60 -3.07 18.92
CA TYR A 51 -9.82 -3.96 17.79
C TYR A 51 -11.27 -4.45 17.70
N SER A 52 -11.90 -4.74 18.83
CA SER A 52 -13.32 -5.09 18.86
C SER A 52 -14.18 -3.91 18.39
N PHE A 53 -13.87 -2.70 18.84
CA PHE A 53 -14.53 -1.47 18.38
C PHE A 53 -14.35 -1.27 16.88
N LEU A 54 -13.12 -1.32 16.36
CA LEU A 54 -12.85 -1.13 14.93
C LEU A 54 -13.52 -2.20 14.06
N PHE A 55 -13.59 -3.44 14.54
CA PHE A 55 -14.29 -4.52 13.83
C PHE A 55 -15.79 -4.24 13.75
N VAL A 56 -16.43 -3.92 14.89
CA VAL A 56 -17.87 -3.60 14.94
C VAL A 56 -18.15 -2.34 14.12
N PHE A 57 -17.33 -1.30 14.25
CA PHE A 57 -17.46 -0.05 13.52
C PHE A 57 -17.35 -0.24 12.01
N ASN A 58 -16.40 -1.04 11.53
CA ASN A 58 -16.28 -1.36 10.12
C ASN A 58 -17.46 -2.21 9.62
N PHE A 59 -17.80 -3.27 10.34
CA PHE A 59 -18.87 -4.19 9.93
C PHE A 59 -20.25 -3.49 9.94
N VAL A 60 -20.63 -2.88 11.06
CA VAL A 60 -21.95 -2.26 11.25
C VAL A 60 -22.01 -0.87 10.63
N GLY A 61 -20.95 -0.07 10.72
CA GLY A 61 -20.96 1.31 10.25
C GLY A 61 -20.69 1.47 8.76
N ILE A 62 -20.00 0.51 8.12
CA ILE A 62 -19.58 0.65 6.71
C ILE A 62 -20.18 -0.47 5.87
N LEU A 63 -19.88 -1.73 6.22
CA LEU A 63 -20.25 -2.87 5.38
C LEU A 63 -21.78 -3.05 5.31
N VAL A 64 -22.49 -2.96 6.45
CA VAL A 64 -23.95 -3.10 6.48
C VAL A 64 -24.65 -2.00 5.66
N PRO A 65 -24.40 -0.68 5.85
CA PRO A 65 -24.98 0.35 5.00
C PRO A 65 -24.69 0.15 3.52
N THR A 66 -23.44 -0.20 3.17
CA THR A 66 -23.07 -0.45 1.77
C THR A 66 -23.83 -1.63 1.17
N LEU A 67 -24.01 -2.72 1.91
CA LEU A 67 -24.80 -3.87 1.47
C LEU A 67 -26.28 -3.54 1.37
N LEU A 68 -26.82 -2.78 2.34
CA LEU A 68 -28.20 -2.30 2.32
C LEU A 68 -28.43 -1.42 1.10
N PHE A 69 -27.52 -0.51 0.78
CA PHE A 69 -27.57 0.28 -0.44
C PHE A 69 -27.65 -0.63 -1.66
N ILE A 70 -26.70 -1.56 -1.82
CA ILE A 70 -26.64 -2.44 -3.00
C ILE A 70 -27.95 -3.23 -3.15
N VAL A 71 -28.41 -3.90 -2.09
CA VAL A 71 -29.60 -4.77 -2.17
C VAL A 71 -30.87 -3.98 -2.38
N SER A 72 -31.02 -2.82 -1.74
CA SER A 72 -32.23 -2.00 -1.82
C SER A 72 -32.31 -1.16 -3.10
N ALA A 73 -31.18 -0.70 -3.63
CA ALA A 73 -31.14 0.13 -4.82
C ALA A 73 -31.24 -0.70 -6.12
N LEU A 74 -30.74 -1.94 -6.12
CA LEU A 74 -30.67 -2.79 -7.32
C LEU A 74 -32.02 -2.96 -8.06
N PRO A 75 -33.18 -3.16 -7.41
CA PRO A 75 -34.47 -3.27 -8.08
C PRO A 75 -34.91 -2.01 -8.83
N HIS A 76 -34.33 -0.85 -8.51
CA HIS A 76 -34.63 0.44 -9.12
C HIS A 76 -33.63 0.84 -10.20
N THR A 77 -32.69 -0.04 -10.55
CA THR A 77 -31.68 0.23 -11.57
C THR A 77 -32.20 -0.05 -12.98
N ASP A 78 -31.99 0.93 -13.87
CA ASP A 78 -32.13 0.74 -15.31
C ASP A 78 -30.89 1.33 -15.99
N PHE A 79 -29.93 0.46 -16.30
CA PHE A 79 -28.67 0.86 -16.91
C PHE A 79 -28.91 1.49 -18.30
N ALA A 80 -29.83 0.95 -19.09
CA ALA A 80 -30.12 1.43 -20.46
C ALA A 80 -30.78 2.81 -20.47
N ALA A 81 -31.64 3.10 -19.49
CA ALA A 81 -32.32 4.38 -19.40
C ALA A 81 -31.48 5.46 -18.69
N ASN A 82 -30.77 5.10 -17.62
CA ASN A 82 -30.23 6.08 -16.67
C ASN A 82 -28.71 6.28 -16.75
N ALA A 83 -27.95 5.26 -17.16
CA ALA A 83 -26.48 5.31 -17.19
C ALA A 83 -25.89 5.81 -18.53
N VAL A 84 -26.74 6.41 -19.36
CA VAL A 84 -26.40 6.90 -20.70
C VAL A 84 -26.34 8.42 -20.70
N VAL A 85 -25.30 8.99 -21.30
CA VAL A 85 -25.21 10.42 -21.58
C VAL A 85 -25.93 10.68 -22.91
N VAL A 86 -26.94 11.55 -22.87
CA VAL A 86 -27.69 12.00 -24.05
C VAL A 86 -27.13 13.35 -24.50
N ASP A 87 -26.68 13.43 -25.74
CA ASP A 87 -26.28 14.68 -26.38
C ASP A 87 -27.53 15.57 -26.58
N PRO A 88 -27.57 16.80 -26.02
CA PRO A 88 -28.72 17.70 -26.15
C PRO A 88 -29.04 18.12 -27.58
N ASP A 89 -28.02 18.19 -28.45
CA ASP A 89 -28.13 18.71 -29.81
C ASP A 89 -28.45 17.61 -30.83
N THR A 90 -27.87 16.42 -30.64
CA THR A 90 -27.99 15.31 -31.60
C THR A 90 -28.94 14.19 -31.14
N ASN A 91 -29.38 14.20 -29.87
CA ASN A 91 -30.07 13.08 -29.20
C ASN A 91 -29.29 11.75 -29.28
N ALA A 92 -27.99 11.79 -29.59
CA ALA A 92 -27.15 10.62 -29.59
C ALA A 92 -26.87 10.15 -28.16
N THR A 93 -26.86 8.84 -27.96
CA THR A 93 -26.61 8.19 -26.68
C THR A 93 -25.21 7.64 -26.62
N THR A 94 -24.48 7.97 -25.56
CA THR A 94 -23.12 7.46 -25.33
C THR A 94 -22.95 6.97 -23.88
N TRP A 95 -22.20 5.90 -23.71
CA TRP A 95 -21.90 5.31 -22.40
C TRP A 95 -20.65 5.90 -21.75
N ALA A 96 -19.84 6.61 -22.53
CA ALA A 96 -18.66 7.31 -22.08
C ALA A 96 -18.50 8.56 -22.96
N ALA A 97 -18.28 9.69 -22.31
CA ALA A 97 -18.00 10.96 -22.96
C ALA A 97 -16.55 11.39 -22.68
N GLY A 98 -16.01 12.22 -23.57
CA GLY A 98 -14.67 12.81 -23.46
C GLY A 98 -13.56 12.05 -24.20
N ASP A 99 -12.33 12.54 -24.08
CA ASP A 99 -11.14 12.01 -24.75
C ASP A 99 -10.19 11.32 -23.75
N ILE A 100 -8.98 10.96 -24.21
CA ILE A 100 -7.98 10.36 -23.32
C ILE A 100 -7.57 11.30 -22.17
N ALA A 101 -7.60 12.62 -22.40
CA ALA A 101 -7.22 13.61 -21.41
C ALA A 101 -8.29 13.71 -20.31
N THR A 102 -9.56 13.86 -20.68
CA THR A 102 -10.66 14.02 -19.71
C THR A 102 -11.12 12.70 -19.11
N SER A 103 -11.20 11.63 -19.90
CA SER A 103 -11.88 10.40 -19.50
C SER A 103 -10.94 9.33 -18.94
N PHE A 104 -9.68 9.31 -19.39
CA PHE A 104 -8.67 8.45 -18.79
C PHE A 104 -7.86 9.22 -17.75
N PHE A 105 -7.11 10.25 -18.16
CA PHE A 105 -6.25 10.98 -17.23
C PHE A 105 -7.02 11.84 -16.24
N GLY A 106 -8.19 12.38 -16.58
CA GLY A 106 -9.03 13.13 -15.64
C GLY A 106 -9.61 12.26 -14.52
N ILE A 107 -10.09 11.06 -14.83
CA ILE A 107 -10.80 10.17 -13.87
C ILE A 107 -9.84 9.27 -13.07
N LEU A 108 -8.61 9.04 -13.57
CA LEU A 108 -7.65 8.13 -12.94
C LEU A 108 -7.38 8.40 -11.44
N PRO A 109 -7.24 9.65 -10.95
CA PRO A 109 -7.02 9.91 -9.53
C PRO A 109 -8.24 9.56 -8.69
N LEU A 110 -9.45 9.87 -9.16
CA LEU A 110 -10.71 9.56 -8.48
C LEU A 110 -10.86 8.05 -8.25
N THR A 111 -10.58 7.25 -9.29
CA THR A 111 -10.63 5.78 -9.17
C THR A 111 -9.51 5.23 -8.29
N THR A 112 -8.35 5.90 -8.25
CA THR A 112 -7.23 5.50 -7.39
C THR A 112 -7.52 5.75 -5.90
N THR A 113 -8.20 6.85 -5.56
CA THR A 113 -8.56 7.18 -4.17
C THR A 113 -9.28 6.02 -3.48
N GLY A 114 -10.14 5.29 -4.20
CA GLY A 114 -10.89 4.14 -3.66
C GLY A 114 -10.02 2.98 -3.15
N TYR A 115 -8.72 2.96 -3.48
CA TYR A 115 -7.76 1.94 -3.03
C TYR A 115 -6.63 2.50 -2.16
N ALA A 116 -6.59 3.81 -1.94
CA ALA A 116 -5.52 4.45 -1.20
C ALA A 116 -5.49 3.98 0.27
N GLY A 117 -4.31 3.65 0.79
CA GLY A 117 -4.11 3.28 2.19
C GLY A 117 -4.10 1.77 2.45
N ILE A 118 -4.41 0.91 1.47
CA ILE A 118 -4.31 -0.56 1.65
C ILE A 118 -2.86 -0.98 1.94
N GLU A 119 -1.91 -0.33 1.29
CA GLU A 119 -0.48 -0.58 1.45
C GLU A 119 0.06 -0.20 2.83
N SER A 120 -0.63 0.70 3.54
CA SER A 120 -0.28 1.11 4.89
C SER A 120 -0.29 -0.03 5.92
N LEU A 121 -1.00 -1.14 5.63
CA LEU A 121 -0.95 -2.39 6.39
C LEU A 121 0.48 -2.93 6.54
N THR A 122 1.35 -2.69 5.55
CA THR A 122 2.76 -3.13 5.57
C THR A 122 3.62 -2.37 6.57
N ILE A 123 3.16 -1.21 7.04
CA ILE A 123 3.82 -0.40 8.08
C ILE A 123 3.36 -0.86 9.48
N CYS A 124 2.22 -1.54 9.54
CA CYS A 124 1.54 -1.96 10.76
C CYS A 124 1.74 -3.45 11.09
N THR A 125 2.87 -4.04 10.67
CA THR A 125 3.14 -5.49 10.78
C THR A 125 3.12 -6.01 12.21
N ASN A 126 3.50 -5.20 13.19
CA ASN A 126 3.53 -5.56 14.61
C ASN A 126 2.14 -5.88 15.20
N PHE A 127 1.07 -5.47 14.53
CA PHE A 127 -0.30 -5.76 14.96
C PHE A 127 -0.87 -7.06 14.37
N ALA A 128 -0.21 -7.63 13.36
CA ALA A 128 -0.65 -8.85 12.72
C ALA A 128 -0.06 -10.08 13.40
N ARG A 129 -0.92 -11.03 13.78
CA ARG A 129 -0.47 -12.39 14.10
C ARG A 129 0.12 -13.02 12.83
N ASN A 130 1.38 -13.45 12.88
CA ASN A 130 2.11 -14.00 11.72
C ASN A 130 2.10 -13.05 10.49
N PRO A 131 2.80 -11.91 10.56
CA PRO A 131 2.69 -10.86 9.53
C PRO A 131 3.10 -11.32 8.12
N THR A 132 3.96 -12.34 8.02
CA THR A 132 4.42 -12.90 6.74
C THR A 132 3.32 -13.56 5.90
N MET A 133 2.20 -13.94 6.54
CA MET A 133 1.03 -14.53 5.88
C MET A 133 -0.18 -13.61 5.98
N SER A 134 -0.45 -13.06 7.17
CA SER A 134 -1.67 -12.29 7.41
C SER A 134 -1.71 -10.97 6.65
N ILE A 135 -0.58 -10.25 6.51
CA ILE A 135 -0.56 -8.98 5.76
C ILE A 135 -0.81 -9.20 4.26
N PRO A 136 -0.08 -10.09 3.55
CA PRO A 136 -0.33 -10.30 2.12
C PRO A 136 -1.74 -10.81 1.79
N TRP A 137 -2.25 -11.77 2.57
CA TRP A 137 -3.61 -12.28 2.38
C TRP A 137 -4.65 -11.22 2.73
N GLY A 138 -4.46 -10.47 3.82
CA GLY A 138 -5.31 -9.35 4.21
C GLY A 138 -5.39 -8.29 3.12
N SER A 139 -4.26 -7.83 2.60
CA SER A 139 -4.21 -6.87 1.49
C SER A 139 -4.88 -7.40 0.22
N THR A 140 -4.67 -8.68 -0.12
CA THR A 140 -5.29 -9.29 -1.31
C THR A 140 -6.81 -9.37 -1.16
N CYS A 141 -7.31 -9.77 0.01
CA CYS A 141 -8.74 -9.79 0.31
C CYS A 141 -9.32 -8.37 0.27
N ALA A 142 -8.65 -7.39 0.88
CA ALA A 142 -9.08 -5.99 0.86
C ALA A 142 -9.22 -5.45 -0.56
N VAL A 143 -8.21 -5.63 -1.42
CA VAL A 143 -8.25 -5.21 -2.83
C VAL A 143 -9.40 -5.88 -3.58
N ARG A 144 -9.62 -7.19 -3.40
CA ARG A 144 -10.71 -7.91 -4.05
C ARG A 144 -12.08 -7.41 -3.60
N THR A 145 -12.27 -7.22 -2.30
CA THR A 145 -13.50 -6.68 -1.74
C THR A 145 -13.76 -5.28 -2.30
N LEU A 146 -12.78 -4.37 -2.20
CA LEU A 146 -12.91 -3.02 -2.73
C LEU A 146 -13.20 -3.00 -4.23
N PHE A 147 -12.57 -3.88 -5.01
CA PHE A 147 -12.84 -3.99 -6.44
C PHE A 147 -14.29 -4.38 -6.74
N LEU A 148 -14.81 -5.41 -6.05
CA LEU A 148 -16.20 -5.85 -6.23
C LEU A 148 -17.19 -4.75 -5.82
N PHE A 149 -16.96 -4.10 -4.68
CA PHE A 149 -17.84 -3.03 -4.19
C PHE A 149 -17.77 -1.77 -5.07
N ASN A 150 -16.57 -1.32 -5.48
CA ASN A 150 -16.45 -0.14 -6.35
C ASN A 150 -17.14 -0.38 -7.70
N ILE A 151 -16.97 -1.54 -8.34
CA ILE A 151 -17.67 -1.86 -9.58
C ILE A 151 -19.18 -1.89 -9.37
N ALA A 152 -19.65 -2.56 -8.33
CA ALA A 152 -21.08 -2.63 -8.03
C ALA A 152 -21.67 -1.23 -7.80
N LEU A 153 -21.00 -0.38 -7.01
CA LEU A 153 -21.45 0.98 -6.75
C LEU A 153 -21.46 1.84 -8.00
N VAL A 154 -20.41 1.80 -8.83
CA VAL A 154 -20.36 2.56 -10.09
C VAL A 154 -21.51 2.16 -11.02
N LEU A 155 -21.76 0.86 -11.19
CA LEU A 155 -22.84 0.37 -12.06
C LEU A 155 -24.23 0.71 -11.50
N ILE A 156 -24.44 0.54 -10.20
CA ILE A 156 -25.73 0.81 -9.56
C ILE A 156 -26.02 2.31 -9.57
N VAL A 157 -25.10 3.15 -9.07
CA VAL A 157 -25.31 4.60 -8.96
C VAL A 157 -25.57 5.22 -10.32
N ALA A 158 -24.81 4.84 -11.36
CA ALA A 158 -25.05 5.32 -12.71
C ALA A 158 -26.43 4.93 -13.26
N SER A 159 -27.00 3.82 -12.80
CA SER A 159 -28.28 3.27 -13.30
C SER A 159 -29.51 3.74 -12.53
N LEU A 160 -29.34 4.53 -11.47
CA LEU A 160 -30.47 5.00 -10.68
C LEU A 160 -31.14 6.20 -11.34
N PRO A 161 -32.48 6.32 -11.27
CA PRO A 161 -33.16 7.55 -11.66
C PRO A 161 -32.77 8.69 -10.71
N PRO A 162 -32.69 9.96 -11.17
CA PRO A 162 -33.09 10.48 -12.48
C PRO A 162 -32.07 10.27 -13.63
N GLY A 163 -30.96 9.58 -13.39
CA GLY A 163 -29.91 9.32 -14.38
C GLY A 163 -28.63 10.11 -14.14
N ILE A 164 -27.53 9.62 -14.70
CA ILE A 164 -26.17 10.11 -14.41
C ILE A 164 -25.96 11.58 -14.80
N THR A 165 -26.64 12.06 -15.84
CA THR A 165 -26.53 13.46 -16.30
C THR A 165 -27.13 14.45 -15.31
N SER A 166 -28.16 14.04 -14.58
CA SER A 166 -28.83 14.89 -13.58
C SER A 166 -28.16 14.79 -12.22
N SER A 167 -27.60 13.63 -11.88
CA SER A 167 -27.00 13.37 -10.56
C SER A 167 -25.50 13.65 -10.46
N VAL A 168 -24.84 14.09 -11.54
CA VAL A 168 -23.38 14.35 -11.54
C VAL A 168 -22.97 15.44 -10.54
N GLY A 169 -23.87 16.36 -10.22
CA GLY A 169 -23.65 17.46 -9.27
C GLY A 169 -24.13 17.19 -7.84
N ASP A 170 -24.66 16.00 -7.55
CA ASP A 170 -25.21 15.70 -6.23
C ASP A 170 -24.08 15.49 -5.20
N ASP A 171 -24.13 16.22 -4.07
CA ASP A 171 -23.15 16.10 -2.97
C ASP A 171 -23.13 14.68 -2.36
N PHE A 172 -24.26 13.99 -2.37
CA PHE A 172 -24.44 12.66 -1.77
C PHE A 172 -25.13 11.69 -2.75
N LEU A 173 -24.42 11.26 -3.79
CA LEU A 173 -24.96 10.36 -4.82
C LEU A 173 -25.63 9.07 -4.29
N LEU A 174 -25.16 8.52 -3.16
CA LEU A 174 -25.75 7.32 -2.57
C LEU A 174 -27.14 7.57 -1.94
N ASN A 175 -27.50 8.82 -1.66
CA ASN A 175 -28.78 9.13 -1.04
C ASN A 175 -29.96 8.71 -1.92
N SER A 176 -29.86 8.85 -3.23
CA SER A 176 -30.93 8.48 -4.16
C SER A 176 -31.28 6.99 -4.05
N GLY A 177 -30.27 6.12 -3.95
CA GLY A 177 -30.51 4.67 -3.78
C GLY A 177 -31.12 4.32 -2.42
N TYR A 178 -30.69 4.97 -1.34
CA TYR A 178 -31.29 4.77 -0.01
C TYR A 178 -32.73 5.28 0.08
N GLN A 179 -33.03 6.41 -0.56
CA GLN A 179 -34.39 6.97 -0.60
C GLN A 179 -35.33 6.06 -1.38
N LEU A 180 -34.93 5.62 -2.57
CA LEU A 180 -35.75 4.75 -3.41
C LEU A 180 -35.94 3.35 -2.80
N GLY A 181 -34.87 2.75 -2.31
CA GLY A 181 -34.88 1.36 -1.86
C GLY A 181 -35.38 1.15 -0.42
N LEU A 182 -35.09 2.09 0.49
CA LEU A 182 -35.41 1.96 1.92
C LEU A 182 -36.42 3.01 2.41
N GLY A 183 -36.78 4.00 1.59
CA GLY A 183 -37.66 5.09 2.01
C GLY A 183 -37.06 5.99 3.10
N LEU A 184 -35.73 6.05 3.21
CA LEU A 184 -35.05 6.94 4.16
C LEU A 184 -35.25 8.41 3.76
N SER A 185 -35.28 9.31 4.74
CA SER A 185 -35.21 10.74 4.44
C SER A 185 -33.83 11.11 3.89
N PRO A 186 -33.69 12.21 3.11
CA PRO A 186 -32.40 12.67 2.61
C PRO A 186 -31.35 12.86 3.72
N GLU A 187 -31.78 13.36 4.87
CA GLU A 187 -30.94 13.57 6.04
C GLU A 187 -30.48 12.23 6.64
N ALA A 188 -31.39 11.28 6.83
CA ALA A 188 -31.03 9.97 7.37
C ALA A 188 -30.08 9.21 6.44
N ALA A 189 -30.25 9.35 5.12
CA ALA A 189 -29.38 8.74 4.12
C ALA A 189 -27.97 9.35 4.14
N SER A 190 -27.87 10.68 4.26
CA SER A 190 -26.56 11.38 4.27
C SER A 190 -25.70 10.94 5.45
N TRP A 191 -26.30 10.71 6.63
CA TRP A 191 -25.59 10.21 7.82
C TRP A 191 -24.88 8.87 7.62
N LEU A 192 -25.31 8.04 6.67
CA LEU A 192 -24.71 6.73 6.42
C LEU A 192 -23.29 6.83 5.83
N ILE A 193 -22.86 7.98 5.32
CA ILE A 193 -21.49 8.18 4.81
C ILE A 193 -20.47 8.44 5.93
N ILE A 194 -20.91 8.97 7.07
CA ILE A 194 -20.03 9.45 8.14
C ILE A 194 -19.12 8.35 8.71
N PRO A 195 -19.60 7.13 9.01
CA PRO A 195 -18.71 6.10 9.52
C PRO A 195 -17.58 5.74 8.55
N ALA A 196 -17.84 5.76 7.24
CA ALA A 196 -16.83 5.52 6.21
C ALA A 196 -15.78 6.65 6.18
N GLN A 197 -16.22 7.91 6.23
CA GLN A 197 -15.31 9.06 6.31
C GLN A 197 -14.45 9.02 7.57
N MET A 198 -15.03 8.72 8.73
CA MET A 198 -14.30 8.55 10.00
C MET A 198 -13.30 7.38 9.93
N SER A 199 -13.68 6.26 9.32
CA SER A 199 -12.81 5.09 9.11
C SER A 199 -11.57 5.43 8.28
N MET A 200 -11.73 6.28 7.27
CA MET A 200 -10.61 6.75 6.45
C MET A 200 -9.54 7.45 7.31
N ALA A 201 -9.93 8.34 8.24
CA ALA A 201 -8.99 8.95 9.18
C ALA A 201 -8.30 7.90 10.07
N PHE A 202 -9.06 6.98 10.68
CA PHE A 202 -8.49 5.90 11.50
C PHE A 202 -7.42 5.10 10.73
N GLY A 203 -7.70 4.81 9.46
CA GLY A 203 -6.80 4.07 8.58
C GLY A 203 -5.44 4.72 8.39
N PHE A 204 -5.34 6.05 8.48
CA PHE A 204 -4.08 6.77 8.26
C PHE A 204 -3.35 7.19 9.55
N PHE A 205 -4.05 7.32 10.68
CA PHE A 205 -3.46 7.75 11.95
C PHE A 205 -2.37 6.80 12.47
N ILE A 206 -2.66 5.51 12.46
CA ILE A 206 -1.71 4.49 12.91
C ILE A 206 -0.48 4.45 11.97
N PRO A 207 -0.62 4.33 10.63
CA PRO A 207 0.53 4.32 9.72
C PRO A 207 1.42 5.57 9.80
N TYR A 208 0.85 6.79 9.78
CA TYR A 208 1.72 7.98 9.82
C TYR A 208 2.45 8.09 11.17
N SER A 209 1.82 7.69 12.28
CA SER A 209 2.48 7.74 13.60
C SER A 209 3.65 6.76 13.67
N ARG A 210 3.50 5.57 13.08
CA ARG A 210 4.58 4.57 12.98
C ARG A 210 5.70 5.04 12.08
N LEU A 211 5.39 5.68 10.95
CA LEU A 211 6.40 6.24 10.06
C LEU A 211 7.17 7.38 10.72
N ILE A 212 6.49 8.29 11.43
CA ILE A 212 7.14 9.36 12.22
C ILE A 212 8.03 8.75 13.31
N GLN A 213 7.56 7.72 14.02
CA GLN A 213 8.34 7.04 15.05
C GLN A 213 9.59 6.36 14.45
N ALA A 214 9.46 5.68 13.31
CA ALA A 214 10.58 5.06 12.61
C ALA A 214 11.63 6.11 12.18
N MET A 215 11.18 7.23 11.61
CA MET A 215 12.05 8.36 11.27
C MET A 215 12.73 8.95 12.52
N ALA A 216 12.02 9.08 13.64
CA ALA A 216 12.59 9.58 14.88
C ALA A 216 13.67 8.64 15.46
N ASN A 217 13.48 7.32 15.37
CA ASN A 217 14.47 6.34 15.82
C ASN A 217 15.78 6.43 15.01
N SER A 218 15.70 6.86 13.75
CA SER A 218 16.86 7.14 12.88
C SER A 218 17.39 8.58 13.00
N ASN A 219 16.99 9.34 14.03
CA ASN A 219 17.34 10.74 14.28
C ASN A 219 16.98 11.71 13.14
N PHE A 220 15.87 11.49 12.43
CA PHE A 220 15.33 12.49 11.49
C PHE A 220 14.56 13.62 12.19
N PHE A 221 14.38 13.55 13.52
CA PHE A 221 13.75 14.59 14.33
C PHE A 221 14.69 15.08 15.45
N PRO A 222 14.67 16.38 15.77
CA PRO A 222 15.40 16.93 16.92
C PRO A 222 15.07 16.24 18.24
N ALA A 223 16.07 16.13 19.12
CA ALA A 223 15.93 15.54 20.46
C ALA A 223 14.91 16.28 21.35
N THR A 224 14.59 17.55 21.04
CA THR A 224 13.57 18.35 21.72
C THR A 224 12.19 17.70 21.68
N PHE A 225 11.87 16.98 20.58
CA PHE A 225 10.61 16.27 20.46
C PHE A 225 10.55 15.00 21.32
N ARG A 226 11.67 14.52 21.88
CA ARG A 226 11.75 13.33 22.77
C ARG A 226 11.04 12.09 22.20
N LEU A 227 11.04 11.93 20.88
CA LEU A 227 10.37 10.83 20.19
C LEU A 227 11.18 9.55 20.19
N LYS A 228 12.51 9.66 20.15
CA LYS A 228 13.41 8.53 19.93
C LYS A 228 13.22 7.41 20.96
N ASP A 229 13.21 6.18 20.48
CA ASP A 229 13.16 4.93 21.29
C ASP A 229 11.96 4.86 22.24
N ARG A 230 10.89 5.60 21.94
CA ARG A 230 9.66 5.51 22.72
C ARG A 230 8.85 4.27 22.35
N PRO A 231 8.32 3.53 23.35
CA PRO A 231 7.51 2.35 23.10
C PRO A 231 6.12 2.71 22.55
N SER A 232 5.54 3.82 23.02
CA SER A 232 4.23 4.29 22.57
C SER A 232 4.36 5.30 21.42
N PRO A 233 3.65 5.10 20.29
CA PRO A 233 3.61 6.05 19.18
C PRO A 233 2.70 7.25 19.43
N LEU A 234 2.16 7.43 20.65
CA LEU A 234 1.25 8.53 20.99
C LEU A 234 1.81 9.90 20.58
N LEU A 235 3.05 10.20 20.95
CA LEU A 235 3.63 11.51 20.66
C LEU A 235 3.88 11.70 19.16
N ALA A 236 4.28 10.65 18.46
CA ALA A 236 4.42 10.65 17.01
C ALA A 236 3.05 10.88 16.33
N MET A 237 1.98 10.30 16.88
CA MET A 237 0.62 10.51 16.40
C MET A 237 0.17 11.95 16.63
N VAL A 238 0.39 12.51 17.82
CA VAL A 238 0.08 13.93 18.13
C VAL A 238 0.81 14.86 17.17
N LEU A 239 2.10 14.65 16.91
CA LEU A 239 2.85 15.47 15.97
C LEU A 239 2.33 15.36 14.53
N GLY A 240 2.01 14.15 14.08
CA GLY A 240 1.37 13.95 12.77
C GLY A 240 0.00 14.62 12.68
N SER A 241 -0.80 14.57 13.76
CA SER A 241 -2.10 15.24 13.84
C SER A 241 -1.99 16.76 13.88
N ILE A 242 -0.96 17.33 14.52
CA ILE A 242 -0.69 18.78 14.47
C ILE A 242 -0.41 19.21 13.02
N LEU A 243 0.40 18.46 12.29
CA LEU A 243 0.67 18.74 10.87
C LEU A 243 -0.60 18.59 10.01
N GLY A 244 -1.42 17.58 10.28
CA GLY A 244 -2.71 17.41 9.60
C GLY A 244 -3.70 18.54 9.90
N TYR A 245 -3.75 19.00 11.15
CA TYR A 245 -4.52 20.17 11.56
C TYR A 245 -4.05 21.44 10.84
N VAL A 246 -2.73 21.62 10.67
CA VAL A 246 -2.18 22.71 9.86
C VAL A 246 -2.62 22.61 8.40
N PHE A 247 -2.70 21.41 7.79
CA PHE A 247 -3.28 21.27 6.45
C PHE A 247 -4.75 21.66 6.40
N CYS A 248 -5.53 21.32 7.43
CA CYS A 248 -6.93 21.74 7.52
C CYS A 248 -7.04 23.28 7.62
N LEU A 249 -6.20 23.90 8.45
CA LEU A 249 -6.14 25.37 8.57
C LEU A 249 -5.73 26.05 7.25
N VAL A 250 -4.70 25.54 6.56
CA VAL A 250 -4.32 26.08 5.23
C VAL A 250 -5.45 25.91 4.23
N SER A 251 -6.17 24.79 4.29
CA SER A 251 -7.37 24.54 3.47
C SER A 251 -8.49 25.54 3.77
N PHE A 252 -8.69 25.89 5.04
CA PHE A 252 -9.66 26.90 5.49
C PHE A 252 -9.43 28.26 4.82
N TRP A 253 -8.18 28.73 4.82
CA TRP A 253 -7.82 30.04 4.26
C TRP A 253 -7.62 30.02 2.74
N SER A 254 -7.43 28.83 2.16
CA SER A 254 -7.22 28.65 0.74
C SER A 254 -8.15 27.54 0.21
N PRO A 255 -9.35 27.91 -0.26
CA PRO A 255 -10.28 26.97 -0.89
C PRO A 255 -9.65 26.21 -2.06
N ALA A 256 -8.74 26.88 -2.80
CA ALA A 256 -7.99 26.25 -3.89
C ALA A 256 -7.07 25.13 -3.39
N PHE A 257 -6.45 25.28 -2.22
CA PHE A 257 -5.65 24.21 -1.61
C PHE A 257 -6.55 23.07 -1.12
N GLN A 258 -7.71 23.39 -0.54
CA GLN A 258 -8.68 22.40 -0.06
C GLN A 258 -9.12 21.43 -1.16
N THR A 259 -9.55 21.97 -2.31
CA THR A 259 -10.02 21.15 -3.45
C THR A 259 -8.93 20.25 -4.01
N ASN A 260 -7.67 20.66 -3.89
CA ASN A 260 -6.52 19.96 -4.46
C ASN A 260 -5.74 19.08 -3.48
N LEU A 261 -6.09 19.08 -2.19
CA LEU A 261 -5.36 18.37 -1.15
C LEU A 261 -5.33 16.84 -1.40
N GLN A 262 -6.42 16.29 -1.93
CA GLN A 262 -6.48 14.86 -2.30
C GLN A 262 -5.54 14.56 -3.48
N ASN A 263 -5.56 15.39 -4.53
CA ASN A 263 -4.68 15.24 -5.69
C ASN A 263 -3.21 15.39 -5.30
N LEU A 264 -2.88 16.36 -4.44
CA LEU A 264 -1.55 16.50 -3.84
C LEU A 264 -1.13 15.22 -3.10
N SER A 265 -2.04 14.63 -2.33
CA SER A 265 -1.77 13.40 -1.57
C SER A 265 -1.46 12.22 -2.48
N LEU A 266 -2.27 12.01 -3.52
CA LEU A 266 -2.08 10.95 -4.52
C LEU A 266 -0.81 11.17 -5.35
N LEU A 267 -0.50 12.42 -5.69
CA LEU A 267 0.73 12.74 -6.42
C LEU A 267 1.96 12.42 -5.57
N ALA A 268 1.96 12.79 -4.29
CA ALA A 268 3.02 12.40 -3.36
C ALA A 268 3.13 10.87 -3.23
N ALA A 269 1.99 10.18 -3.13
CA ALA A 269 1.91 8.72 -3.07
C ALA A 269 2.54 8.06 -4.31
N SER A 270 2.24 8.58 -5.50
CA SER A 270 2.73 8.04 -6.78
C SER A 270 4.26 8.00 -6.83
N ILE A 271 4.95 9.05 -6.35
CA ILE A 271 6.42 9.08 -6.28
C ILE A 271 6.94 7.96 -5.37
N VAL A 272 6.31 7.78 -4.21
CA VAL A 272 6.69 6.73 -3.25
C VAL A 272 6.45 5.35 -3.86
N TYR A 273 5.32 5.11 -4.51
CA TYR A 273 5.00 3.81 -5.11
C TYR A 273 5.87 3.47 -6.31
N ILE A 274 6.23 4.46 -7.14
CA ILE A 274 7.22 4.31 -8.20
C ILE A 274 8.57 3.89 -7.58
N ALA A 275 9.02 4.58 -6.53
CA ALA A 275 10.28 4.27 -5.86
C ALA A 275 10.28 2.88 -5.20
N LEU A 276 9.21 2.52 -4.48
CA LEU A 276 9.06 1.20 -3.84
C LEU A 276 9.06 0.07 -4.88
N THR A 277 8.33 0.25 -5.98
CA THR A 277 8.26 -0.74 -7.06
C THR A 277 9.61 -0.88 -7.77
N TYR A 278 10.29 0.24 -8.01
CA TYR A 278 11.64 0.24 -8.57
C TYR A 278 12.63 -0.51 -7.65
N VAL A 279 12.62 -0.23 -6.35
CA VAL A 279 13.47 -0.92 -5.37
C VAL A 279 13.16 -2.42 -5.34
N PHE A 280 11.89 -2.82 -5.40
CA PHE A 280 11.52 -4.23 -5.51
C PHE A 280 12.11 -4.89 -6.76
N ILE A 281 11.97 -4.26 -7.94
CA ILE A 281 12.54 -4.77 -9.20
C ILE A 281 14.07 -4.90 -9.07
N LEU A 282 14.74 -3.89 -8.50
CA LEU A 282 16.19 -3.88 -8.28
C LEU A 282 16.62 -5.02 -7.35
N LEU A 283 15.88 -5.27 -6.27
CA LEU A 283 16.15 -6.36 -5.32
C LEU A 283 16.05 -7.74 -5.98
N ARG A 284 15.08 -7.94 -6.88
CA ARG A 284 14.89 -9.21 -7.60
C ARG A 284 15.86 -9.42 -8.76
N THR A 285 16.20 -8.36 -9.49
CA THR A 285 17.02 -8.46 -10.71
C THR A 285 18.52 -8.31 -10.42
N SER A 286 18.92 -7.20 -9.81
CA SER A 286 20.32 -6.84 -9.56
C SER A 286 20.87 -7.56 -8.34
N TYR A 287 20.19 -7.44 -7.19
CA TYR A 287 20.63 -8.08 -5.96
C TYR A 287 20.28 -9.58 -5.92
N LYS A 288 19.28 -10.03 -6.69
CA LYS A 288 18.74 -11.41 -6.70
C LYS A 288 18.54 -11.95 -5.29
N VAL A 289 17.87 -11.15 -4.47
CA VAL A 289 17.41 -11.53 -3.15
C VAL A 289 16.21 -12.46 -3.35
N ASP A 290 16.23 -13.64 -2.74
CA ASP A 290 15.08 -14.55 -2.78
C ASP A 290 13.96 -14.03 -1.87
N SER A 291 12.70 -14.26 -2.21
CA SER A 291 11.57 -13.97 -1.33
C SER A 291 11.39 -15.10 -0.32
N VAL A 292 11.07 -14.74 0.92
CA VAL A 292 10.66 -15.69 1.96
C VAL A 292 9.21 -15.35 2.33
N GLY A 293 8.32 -16.34 2.32
CA GLY A 293 6.90 -16.14 2.60
C GLY A 293 6.05 -16.00 1.34
N PHE A 294 5.13 -15.04 1.33
CA PHE A 294 4.19 -14.84 0.22
C PHE A 294 4.90 -14.50 -1.09
N MET A 295 4.47 -15.17 -2.17
CA MET A 295 4.95 -14.96 -3.53
C MET A 295 3.79 -14.45 -4.39
N SER A 296 3.96 -13.29 -5.01
CA SER A 296 2.97 -12.78 -5.95
C SER A 296 2.92 -13.67 -7.20
N PRO A 297 1.72 -14.07 -7.66
CA PRO A 297 1.58 -14.87 -8.89
C PRO A 297 2.03 -14.10 -10.14
N PHE A 298 1.99 -12.76 -10.11
CA PHE A 298 2.38 -11.91 -11.25
C PHE A 298 3.89 -11.62 -11.30
N GLY A 299 4.62 -11.91 -10.23
CA GLY A 299 6.08 -11.78 -10.16
C GLY A 299 6.62 -10.43 -10.65
N ILE A 300 7.72 -10.47 -11.41
CA ILE A 300 8.39 -9.30 -11.97
C ILE A 300 7.55 -8.58 -13.05
N PRO A 301 6.87 -9.27 -13.98
CA PRO A 301 5.98 -8.61 -14.94
C PRO A 301 4.92 -7.73 -14.27
N GLY A 302 4.29 -8.22 -13.19
CA GLY A 302 3.34 -7.43 -12.42
C GLY A 302 3.96 -6.16 -11.81
N ALA A 303 5.23 -6.22 -11.38
CA ALA A 303 5.92 -5.04 -10.86
C ALA A 303 6.14 -3.97 -11.95
N TYR A 304 6.49 -4.35 -13.18
CA TYR A 304 6.58 -3.38 -14.28
C TYR A 304 5.24 -2.77 -14.64
N PHE A 305 4.16 -3.55 -14.61
CA PHE A 305 2.80 -3.04 -14.81
C PHE A 305 2.43 -1.99 -13.76
N VAL A 306 2.62 -2.31 -12.47
CA VAL A 306 2.36 -1.38 -11.36
C VAL A 306 3.20 -0.10 -11.48
N PHE A 307 4.46 -0.23 -11.86
CA PHE A 307 5.35 0.91 -12.11
C PHE A 307 4.79 1.84 -13.20
N GLY A 308 4.30 1.27 -14.31
CA GLY A 308 3.65 2.03 -15.38
C GLY A 308 2.34 2.70 -14.94
N VAL A 309 1.49 1.99 -14.18
CA VAL A 309 0.22 2.56 -13.66
C VAL A 309 0.47 3.78 -12.79
N PHE A 310 1.45 3.73 -11.87
CA PHE A 310 1.75 4.89 -11.03
C PHE A 310 2.45 6.03 -11.80
N ILE A 311 3.16 5.75 -12.89
CA ILE A 311 3.61 6.79 -13.82
C ILE A 311 2.41 7.47 -14.50
N CYS A 312 1.42 6.69 -14.97
CA CYS A 312 0.20 7.26 -15.55
C CYS A 312 -0.56 8.13 -14.53
N LEU A 313 -0.62 7.71 -13.26
CA LEU A 313 -1.21 8.50 -12.18
C LEU A 313 -0.42 9.80 -11.92
N PHE A 314 0.92 9.72 -11.91
CA PHE A 314 1.76 10.90 -11.80
C PHE A 314 1.49 11.88 -12.94
N VAL A 315 1.44 11.39 -14.19
CA VAL A 315 1.16 12.21 -15.38
C VAL A 315 -0.26 12.78 -15.36
N SER A 316 -1.25 12.02 -14.90
CA SER A 316 -2.63 12.48 -14.73
C SER A 316 -2.71 13.76 -13.90
N ILE A 317 -2.01 13.80 -12.77
CA ILE A 317 -2.07 14.94 -11.85
C ILE A 317 -1.04 16.01 -12.25
N ALA A 318 0.24 15.65 -12.37
CA ALA A 318 1.30 16.61 -12.69
C ALA A 318 1.26 17.15 -14.12
N GLY A 319 0.60 16.44 -15.04
CA GLY A 319 0.38 16.88 -16.42
C GLY A 319 -0.76 17.87 -16.59
N GLY A 320 -1.48 18.23 -15.52
CA GLY A 320 -2.52 19.26 -15.56
C GLY A 320 -3.90 18.77 -16.03
N PHE A 321 -4.15 17.45 -16.06
CA PHE A 321 -5.44 16.89 -16.49
C PHE A 321 -6.55 17.01 -15.43
N GLN A 322 -6.24 17.55 -14.25
CA GLN A 322 -7.18 17.72 -13.14
C GLN A 322 -7.89 19.07 -13.14
N GLY A 323 -7.52 19.99 -14.04
CA GLY A 323 -8.08 21.34 -14.04
C GLY A 323 -7.74 22.16 -12.79
N ASP A 324 -6.60 21.86 -12.16
CA ASP A 324 -6.15 22.48 -10.90
C ASP A 324 -5.11 23.61 -11.12
N ASP A 325 -4.92 24.07 -12.35
CA ASP A 325 -3.88 25.02 -12.76
C ASP A 325 -2.47 24.62 -12.31
N GLY A 326 -2.22 23.32 -12.10
CA GLY A 326 -0.95 22.78 -11.61
C GLY A 326 -0.69 23.02 -10.12
N LEU A 327 -1.72 23.42 -9.34
CA LEU A 327 -1.57 23.73 -7.92
C LEU A 327 -1.12 22.51 -7.11
N ALA A 328 -1.61 21.30 -7.40
CA ALA A 328 -1.17 20.10 -6.69
C ALA A 328 0.33 19.81 -6.95
N ALA A 329 0.77 19.94 -8.19
CA ALA A 329 2.18 19.75 -8.58
C ALA A 329 3.08 20.82 -7.96
N GLY A 330 2.66 22.10 -8.00
CA GLY A 330 3.38 23.21 -7.37
C GLY A 330 3.48 23.05 -5.86
N SER A 331 2.38 22.63 -5.20
CA SER A 331 2.36 22.34 -3.77
C SER A 331 3.32 21.21 -3.40
N LEU A 332 3.33 20.12 -4.17
CA LEU A 332 4.26 19.01 -3.96
C LEU A 332 5.71 19.45 -4.12
N LEU A 333 6.02 20.22 -5.16
CA LEU A 333 7.35 20.79 -5.35
C LEU A 333 7.76 21.65 -4.15
N GLY A 334 6.86 22.48 -3.64
CA GLY A 334 7.07 23.26 -2.42
C GLY A 334 7.42 22.38 -1.21
N PHE A 335 6.67 21.29 -0.97
CA PHE A 335 6.99 20.34 0.08
C PHE A 335 8.32 19.63 -0.13
N LEU A 336 8.63 19.21 -1.37
CA LEU A 336 9.91 18.58 -1.69
C LEU A 336 11.07 19.53 -1.43
N VAL A 337 10.95 20.81 -1.81
CA VAL A 337 11.97 21.82 -1.52
C VAL A 337 12.12 22.03 -0.02
N LEU A 338 11.02 22.20 0.71
CA LEU A 338 11.02 22.39 2.16
C LEU A 338 11.69 21.21 2.88
N PHE A 339 11.29 19.98 2.57
CA PHE A 339 11.87 18.78 3.17
C PHE A 339 13.31 18.54 2.73
N SER A 340 13.69 18.92 1.50
CA SER A 340 15.08 18.85 1.05
C SER A 340 15.96 19.83 1.82
N ILE A 341 15.49 21.07 2.03
CA ILE A 341 16.20 22.06 2.86
C ILE A 341 16.37 21.52 4.28
N TYR A 342 15.28 21.03 4.90
CA TYR A 342 15.35 20.43 6.23
C TYR A 342 16.34 19.25 6.29
N TYR A 343 16.30 18.37 5.29
CA TYR A 343 17.20 17.23 5.19
C TYR A 343 18.67 17.67 5.11
N HIS A 344 18.99 18.62 4.24
CA HIS A 344 20.37 19.06 4.01
C HIS A 344 20.93 19.91 5.15
N VAL A 345 20.10 20.72 5.81
CA VAL A 345 20.52 21.59 6.91
C VAL A 345 20.69 20.81 8.21
N TRP A 346 19.83 19.82 8.48
CA TRP A 346 19.79 19.16 9.79
C TRP A 346 19.90 17.63 9.71
N CYS A 347 19.03 16.94 8.96
CA CYS A 347 18.99 15.47 9.01
C CYS A 347 20.29 14.83 8.53
N LYS A 348 20.93 15.38 7.50
CA LYS A 348 22.13 14.79 6.90
C LYS A 348 23.29 14.67 7.90
N SER A 349 23.44 15.63 8.81
CA SER A 349 24.47 15.62 9.85
C SER A 349 24.11 14.78 11.07
N ASN A 350 22.82 14.54 11.31
CA ASN A 350 22.32 13.95 12.56
C ASN A 350 21.74 12.53 12.40
N GLN A 351 21.44 12.09 11.17
CA GLN A 351 20.86 10.79 10.88
C GLN A 351 21.76 9.65 11.38
N THR A 352 21.14 8.64 12.01
CA THR A 352 21.80 7.39 12.39
C THR A 352 20.94 6.22 11.94
N PHE A 353 21.57 5.08 11.68
CA PHE A 353 20.80 3.87 11.43
C PHE A 353 20.12 3.42 12.73
N SER A 354 18.81 3.19 12.66
CA SER A 354 18.08 2.48 13.71
C SER A 354 18.50 1.00 13.75
N GLU A 355 18.18 0.30 14.84
CA GLU A 355 18.48 -1.13 14.98
C GLU A 355 17.82 -1.97 13.87
N GLU A 356 16.59 -1.62 13.50
CA GLU A 356 15.82 -2.29 12.44
C GLU A 356 16.47 -2.11 11.05
N GLU A 357 16.93 -0.89 10.74
CA GLU A 357 17.65 -0.59 9.51
C GLU A 357 18.99 -1.31 9.46
N TYR A 358 19.75 -1.27 10.56
CA TYR A 358 21.03 -1.94 10.64
C TYR A 358 20.90 -3.46 10.44
N ALA A 359 19.90 -4.09 11.08
CA ALA A 359 19.61 -5.51 10.90
C ALA A 359 19.26 -5.85 9.45
N SER A 360 18.52 -4.99 8.76
CA SER A 360 18.15 -5.16 7.35
C SER A 360 19.36 -5.03 6.42
N ILE A 361 20.15 -3.96 6.58
CA ILE A 361 21.38 -3.74 5.79
C ILE A 361 22.37 -4.88 6.00
N PHE A 362 22.56 -5.31 7.25
CA PHE A 362 23.45 -6.43 7.58
C PHE A 362 23.03 -7.72 6.86
N LYS A 363 21.73 -8.06 6.89
CA LYS A 363 21.18 -9.21 6.15
C LYS A 363 21.49 -9.10 4.66
N PHE A 364 21.27 -7.94 4.03
CA PHE A 364 21.58 -7.73 2.62
C PHE A 364 23.07 -7.89 2.31
N CYS A 365 23.95 -7.35 3.16
CA CYS A 365 25.40 -7.51 3.03
C CYS A 365 25.82 -8.98 3.11
N VAL A 366 25.29 -9.74 4.07
CA VAL A 366 25.55 -11.19 4.20
C VAL A 366 25.07 -11.96 2.97
N MET A 367 23.85 -11.69 2.51
CA MET A 367 23.29 -12.34 1.31
C MET A 367 24.14 -12.08 0.06
N LYS A 368 24.54 -10.82 -0.15
CA LYS A 368 25.41 -10.42 -1.25
C LYS A 368 26.76 -11.13 -1.18
N ASN A 369 27.40 -11.17 -0.01
CA ASN A 369 28.69 -11.84 0.20
C ASN A 369 28.61 -13.35 -0.03
N ASN A 370 27.57 -14.02 0.47
CA ASN A 370 27.35 -15.45 0.27
C ASN A 370 27.20 -15.80 -1.22
N LYS A 371 26.50 -14.95 -1.98
CA LYS A 371 26.35 -15.11 -3.43
C LYS A 371 27.68 -14.94 -4.18
N HIS A 372 28.48 -13.93 -3.84
CA HIS A 372 29.82 -13.76 -4.42
C HIS A 372 30.73 -14.96 -4.10
N ARG A 373 30.66 -15.48 -2.86
CA ARG A 373 31.37 -16.69 -2.47
C ARG A 373 30.94 -17.90 -3.30
N ARG A 374 29.63 -18.13 -3.47
CA ARG A 374 29.09 -19.23 -4.29
C ARG A 374 29.55 -19.14 -5.75
N LYS A 375 29.51 -17.95 -6.35
CA LYS A 375 30.04 -17.72 -7.71
C LYS A 375 31.54 -18.03 -7.81
N ARG A 376 32.35 -17.60 -6.83
CA ARG A 376 33.80 -17.90 -6.78
C ARG A 376 34.06 -19.39 -6.66
N THR A 377 33.30 -20.10 -5.82
CA THR A 377 33.41 -21.56 -5.66
C THR A 377 33.04 -22.29 -6.94
N LEU A 378 31.94 -21.91 -7.59
CA LEU A 378 31.52 -22.51 -8.86
C LEU A 378 32.57 -22.28 -9.96
N LYS A 379 33.09 -21.05 -10.09
CA LYS A 379 34.17 -20.74 -11.04
C LYS A 379 35.41 -21.61 -10.78
N ARG A 380 35.84 -21.75 -9.51
CA ARG A 380 36.96 -22.62 -9.13
C ARG A 380 36.71 -24.09 -9.46
N GLN A 381 35.49 -24.60 -9.26
CA GLN A 381 35.12 -25.97 -9.60
C GLN A 381 35.16 -26.20 -11.11
N LEU A 382 34.61 -25.28 -11.90
CA LEU A 382 34.65 -25.33 -13.36
C LEU A 382 36.09 -25.27 -13.90
N THR A 383 36.94 -24.38 -13.35
CA THR A 383 38.36 -24.33 -13.73
C THR A 383 39.09 -25.63 -13.39
N ARG A 384 38.84 -26.23 -12.22
CA ARG A 384 39.42 -27.53 -11.83
C ARG A 384 38.90 -28.69 -12.68
N ALA A 385 37.64 -28.67 -13.09
CA ALA A 385 37.07 -29.68 -13.99
C ALA A 385 37.67 -29.55 -15.40
N GLY A 386 37.80 -28.32 -15.91
CA GLY A 386 38.44 -28.04 -17.20
C GLY A 386 39.92 -28.45 -17.22
N SER A 387 40.68 -28.18 -16.15
CA SER A 387 42.08 -28.61 -16.06
C SER A 387 42.24 -30.13 -15.98
N ARG A 388 41.30 -30.83 -15.32
CA ARG A 388 41.28 -32.31 -15.29
C ARG A 388 40.94 -32.92 -16.63
N LEU A 389 39.98 -32.35 -17.36
CA LEU A 389 39.64 -32.77 -18.72
C LEU A 389 40.78 -32.51 -19.71
N ALA A 390 41.44 -31.35 -19.63
CA ALA A 390 42.63 -31.04 -20.43
C ALA A 390 43.79 -32.00 -20.11
N GLY A 391 44.02 -32.32 -18.83
CA GLY A 391 45.00 -33.31 -18.41
C GLY A 391 44.69 -34.73 -18.90
N ALA A 392 43.41 -35.13 -18.95
CA ALA A 392 42.99 -36.42 -19.47
C ALA A 392 43.15 -36.53 -21.01
N VAL A 393 42.92 -35.44 -21.74
CA VAL A 393 43.12 -35.36 -23.19
C VAL A 393 44.60 -35.28 -23.58
N LEU A 394 45.43 -34.63 -22.76
CA LEU A 394 46.89 -34.63 -22.94
C LEU A 394 47.54 -35.96 -22.49
N GLY A 395 46.98 -36.64 -21.49
CA GLY A 395 47.44 -37.96 -21.02
C GLY A 395 47.09 -39.13 -21.95
N THR A 396 46.16 -38.95 -22.90
CA THR A 396 45.75 -40.00 -23.85
C THR A 396 46.57 -40.03 -25.14
N LYS A 397 47.52 -39.12 -25.34
CA LYS A 397 48.47 -39.18 -26.48
C LYS A 397 49.76 -39.97 -26.19
N GLY A 398 49.88 -40.60 -25.02
CA GLY A 398 51.10 -41.27 -24.59
C GLY A 398 50.90 -42.67 -23.99
N SER A 399 50.19 -43.57 -24.67
CA SER A 399 50.36 -45.02 -24.51
C SER A 399 49.47 -45.78 -25.48
N GLN A 400 49.97 -45.96 -26.70
CA GLN A 400 49.45 -46.95 -27.63
C GLN A 400 50.53 -48.01 -27.80
N LYS A 401 50.57 -49.03 -26.93
CA LYS A 401 51.30 -50.30 -27.15
C LYS A 401 50.73 -51.42 -26.27
N TYR A 402 50.14 -52.41 -26.95
CA TYR A 402 49.98 -53.83 -26.62
C TYR A 402 49.51 -54.24 -25.21
N LEU A 403 48.35 -54.93 -25.15
CA LEU A 403 48.33 -56.39 -24.93
C LEU A 403 46.91 -56.96 -25.05
N LEU A 404 46.76 -57.80 -26.08
CA LEU A 404 45.68 -58.76 -26.24
C LEU A 404 45.71 -59.78 -25.10
N ARG A 405 44.63 -59.89 -24.32
CA ARG A 405 44.28 -61.13 -23.62
C ARG A 405 42.77 -61.24 -23.38
N ARG A 406 42.12 -62.07 -24.18
CA ARG A 406 40.85 -62.76 -23.86
C ARG A 406 41.19 -64.11 -23.20
N PRO A 407 40.25 -64.90 -22.65
CA PRO A 407 38.96 -64.58 -22.01
C PRO A 407 38.76 -65.37 -20.67
N SER A 408 37.67 -65.14 -19.94
CA SER A 408 36.83 -66.26 -19.45
C SER A 408 35.45 -65.78 -19.03
N ILE A 409 34.45 -66.43 -19.59
CA ILE A 409 33.03 -66.33 -19.33
C ILE A 409 32.72 -67.07 -18.02
N SER A 410 32.00 -66.45 -17.09
CA SER A 410 31.15 -67.18 -16.16
C SER A 410 29.81 -66.45 -16.03
N THR A 411 28.80 -67.13 -16.56
CA THR A 411 27.38 -66.81 -16.48
C THR A 411 26.90 -67.12 -15.06
N THR A 412 26.32 -66.15 -14.36
CA THR A 412 25.34 -66.48 -13.31
C THR A 412 24.31 -65.37 -13.21
N THR A 413 23.12 -65.72 -13.70
CA THR A 413 21.88 -64.97 -13.68
C THR A 413 21.36 -64.92 -12.24
N SER A 414 21.13 -63.73 -11.69
CA SER A 414 20.10 -63.53 -10.67
C SER A 414 19.74 -62.05 -10.58
N GLY A 415 18.53 -61.73 -10.99
CA GLY A 415 17.99 -60.37 -10.97
C GLY A 415 17.67 -59.91 -9.56
N ARG A 416 17.96 -58.65 -9.27
CA ARG A 416 17.26 -57.91 -8.22
C ARG A 416 17.31 -56.40 -8.46
N THR A 417 16.13 -55.91 -8.82
CA THR A 417 15.50 -54.60 -8.60
C THR A 417 16.37 -53.45 -8.10
N VAL A 418 16.39 -52.39 -8.92
CA VAL A 418 16.89 -51.05 -8.65
C VAL A 418 16.17 -50.43 -7.45
N THR A 419 16.91 -50.12 -6.38
CA THR A 419 16.48 -49.16 -5.35
C THR A 419 17.42 -47.96 -5.32
N ARG A 420 16.79 -46.79 -5.39
CA ARG A 420 17.36 -45.46 -5.54
C ARG A 420 17.84 -44.98 -4.17
N GLU A 421 19.14 -45.07 -3.88
CA GLU A 421 19.70 -44.56 -2.62
C GLU A 421 19.79 -43.03 -2.66
N MET A 422 18.99 -42.38 -1.81
CA MET A 422 19.11 -40.98 -1.45
C MET A 422 20.37 -40.78 -0.61
N ILE A 423 21.34 -40.05 -1.15
CA ILE A 423 22.50 -39.56 -0.38
C ILE A 423 21.97 -38.55 0.66
N ARG A 424 21.85 -38.98 1.92
CA ARG A 424 21.77 -38.09 3.09
C ARG A 424 23.12 -37.40 3.26
N VAL A 425 23.20 -36.11 2.97
CA VAL A 425 24.32 -35.28 3.39
C VAL A 425 24.06 -34.80 4.82
N SER A 426 24.94 -35.19 5.72
CA SER A 426 25.01 -34.76 7.12
C SER A 426 25.04 -33.22 7.23
N VAL A 427 24.06 -32.66 7.93
CA VAL A 427 24.04 -31.25 8.32
C VAL A 427 24.97 -31.10 9.52
N ALA A 428 26.14 -30.50 9.29
CA ALA A 428 27.02 -30.08 10.35
C ALA A 428 26.32 -29.06 11.27
N SER A 429 26.49 -29.29 12.56
CA SER A 429 25.94 -28.55 13.69
C SER A 429 26.06 -27.03 13.56
N THR A 430 24.94 -26.34 13.77
CA THR A 430 24.88 -24.90 14.03
C THR A 430 25.46 -24.59 15.42
N PRO A 431 26.22 -23.49 15.60
CA PRO A 431 26.60 -23.03 16.93
C PRO A 431 25.37 -22.55 17.70
N LYS A 432 25.21 -23.03 18.94
CA LYS A 432 24.17 -22.57 19.88
C LYS A 432 24.40 -21.09 20.23
N MET A 433 23.40 -20.24 19.99
CA MET A 433 23.35 -18.91 20.61
C MET A 433 23.10 -19.04 22.12
N PRO A 434 23.66 -18.15 22.95
CA PRO A 434 23.42 -18.13 24.38
C PRO A 434 21.95 -17.81 24.69
N LYS A 435 21.35 -18.63 25.56
CA LYS A 435 20.01 -18.40 26.12
C LYS A 435 20.10 -17.31 27.18
N HIS A 436 19.62 -16.11 26.86
CA HIS A 436 19.05 -15.21 27.85
C HIS A 436 17.72 -14.70 27.29
N ALA A 437 16.65 -15.34 27.74
CA ALA A 437 15.29 -14.82 27.62
C ALA A 437 14.96 -14.11 28.93
N PRO A 438 14.51 -12.84 28.91
CA PRO A 438 13.67 -12.31 29.97
C PRO A 438 12.24 -12.85 29.79
N GLU A 439 11.58 -13.14 30.91
CA GLU A 439 10.18 -13.58 30.99
C GLU A 439 9.19 -12.60 30.31
N PRO A 440 8.03 -13.08 29.84
CA PRO A 440 7.00 -12.21 29.31
C PRO A 440 6.32 -11.45 30.46
N ILE A 441 6.49 -10.13 30.46
CA ILE A 441 5.65 -9.22 31.24
C ILE A 441 4.30 -9.15 30.56
N SER A 442 3.26 -9.56 31.29
CA SER A 442 1.86 -9.29 30.96
C SER A 442 1.57 -7.80 31.14
N GLU A 443 1.17 -7.10 30.07
CA GLU A 443 0.32 -5.90 30.09
C GLU A 443 -0.19 -5.54 28.69
#